data_AF-A0A8R1V5D9-F1
#
_entry.id   AF-A0A8R1V5D9-F1
#
_cell.length_a   1.000
_cell.length_b   1.000
_cell.length_c   1.000
_cell.angle_alpha   90.00
_cell.angle_beta   90.00
_cell.angle_gamma   90.00
#
_symmetry.space_group_name_H-M   'P 1'
#
loop_
_entity.id
_entity.type
_entity.pdbx_description
1 polymer ?
#
loop_
_entity_poly.entity_id
_entity_poly.type
_entity_poly.pdbx_seq_one_letter_code
_entity_poly.pdbx_strand_id
1 'polypeptide(L)'
;MVLLAVIVASAALQGAAWPVCVAYLQRWLDGGPMGVLFSLLGSTTTVGGLALAFLAGDEWRGVAERIGYSSFILALFSWFVLDDREERSGDGRKKEGQDLVSSLKSIIGSGAVWRLSILYGLAMMTRSIAETWLPMFTHDAATVQFYFEIGGLIGSLASGAAVDAAASVAAMGAEPAARHLLCTTTSAMLIVTSWLVLALADTETPAHFLSLASLSLTSGAAVYASINIACLACATMAPGGRSSGTTTALVSFLAQIGSIVAGSPVAWLLQTAGRAALAPALSIGVVAVAGVAWANKPFLMEEWENEEDMKMKEK
;
A
#
# COMPACT_ATOMS: atom_id res chain seq x y z
N MET A 1 -13.86 -26.98 -1.06
CA MET A 1 -12.46 -27.18 -0.61
C MET A 1 -11.45 -26.77 -1.67
N VAL A 2 -11.58 -27.21 -2.93
CA VAL A 2 -10.64 -26.83 -4.02
C VAL A 2 -10.54 -25.31 -4.23
N LEU A 3 -11.67 -24.60 -4.31
CA LEU A 3 -11.65 -23.13 -4.49
C LEU A 3 -10.95 -22.40 -3.33
N LEU A 4 -11.19 -22.84 -2.09
CA LEU A 4 -10.53 -22.27 -0.91
C LEU A 4 -9.02 -22.51 -0.96
N ALA A 5 -8.59 -23.71 -1.34
CA ALA A 5 -7.17 -24.02 -1.50
C ALA A 5 -6.52 -23.15 -2.59
N VAL A 6 -7.21 -22.91 -3.71
CA VAL A 6 -6.73 -22.03 -4.78
C VAL A 6 -6.63 -20.58 -4.28
N ILE A 7 -7.64 -20.06 -3.60
CA ILE A 7 -7.63 -18.69 -3.05
C ILE A 7 -6.46 -18.51 -2.06
N VAL A 8 -6.29 -19.47 -1.14
CA VAL A 8 -5.20 -19.44 -0.16
C VAL A 8 -3.83 -19.52 -0.82
N ALA A 9 -3.67 -20.41 -1.81
CA ALA A 9 -2.41 -20.54 -2.55
C ALA A 9 -2.08 -19.26 -3.33
N SER A 10 -3.05 -18.69 -4.04
CA SER A 10 -2.87 -17.43 -4.78
C SER A 10 -2.49 -16.27 -3.84
N ALA A 11 -3.16 -16.15 -2.70
CA ALA A 11 -2.84 -15.12 -1.71
C ALA A 11 -1.44 -15.29 -1.11
N ALA A 12 -1.04 -16.53 -0.80
CA ALA A 12 0.30 -16.82 -0.28
C ALA A 12 1.40 -16.50 -1.30
N LEU A 13 1.20 -16.89 -2.57
CA LEU A 13 2.14 -16.61 -3.65
C LEU A 13 2.23 -15.10 -3.94
N GLN A 14 1.11 -14.39 -3.97
CA GLN A 14 1.07 -12.94 -4.15
C GLN A 14 1.82 -12.22 -3.01
N GLY A 15 1.60 -12.64 -1.76
CA GLY A 15 2.29 -12.08 -0.60
C GLY A 15 3.80 -12.34 -0.60
N ALA A 16 4.23 -13.51 -1.08
CA ALA A 16 5.65 -13.88 -1.18
C ALA A 16 6.38 -13.17 -2.33
N ALA A 17 5.69 -12.85 -3.43
CA ALA A 17 6.29 -12.20 -4.59
C ALA A 17 6.74 -10.77 -4.31
N TRP A 18 5.98 -10.01 -3.51
CA TRP A 18 6.26 -8.58 -3.28
C TRP A 18 7.61 -8.30 -2.60
N PRO A 19 7.98 -8.96 -1.48
CA PRO A 19 9.30 -8.78 -0.87
C PRO A 19 10.46 -9.16 -1.81
N VAL A 20 10.28 -10.16 -2.67
CA VAL A 20 11.31 -10.58 -3.63
C VAL A 20 11.54 -9.49 -4.68
N CYS A 21 10.47 -8.92 -5.25
CA CYS A 21 10.56 -7.80 -6.20
C CYS A 21 11.24 -6.58 -5.58
N VAL A 22 10.90 -6.24 -4.34
CA VAL A 22 11.53 -5.11 -3.62
C VAL A 22 13.01 -5.37 -3.37
N ALA A 23 13.38 -6.59 -2.95
CA ALA A 23 14.78 -6.96 -2.74
C ALA A 23 15.59 -6.91 -4.05
N TYR A 24 15.02 -7.35 -5.17
CA TYR A 24 15.63 -7.21 -6.49
C TYR A 24 15.83 -5.73 -6.87
N LEU A 25 14.82 -4.89 -6.64
CA LEU A 25 14.89 -3.46 -6.93
C LEU A 25 15.97 -2.77 -6.10
N GLN A 26 16.09 -3.12 -4.82
CA GLN A 26 17.12 -2.59 -3.92
C GLN A 26 18.54 -2.93 -4.41
N ARG A 27 18.74 -4.16 -4.89
CA ARG A 27 20.05 -4.63 -5.38
C ARG A 27 20.50 -3.98 -6.69
N TRP A 28 19.56 -3.70 -7.59
CA TRP A 28 19.88 -3.10 -8.89
C TRP A 28 20.28 -1.62 -8.80
N LEU A 29 20.11 -0.99 -7.63
CA LEU A 29 20.07 0.47 -7.49
C LEU A 29 20.89 1.00 -6.31
N ASP A 30 22.02 0.38 -5.95
CA ASP A 30 22.98 0.96 -5.00
C ASP A 30 23.30 2.42 -5.39
N GLY A 31 22.59 3.38 -4.77
CA GLY A 31 22.70 4.83 -5.00
C GLY A 31 21.69 5.53 -5.94
N GLY A 32 20.65 4.85 -6.47
CA GLY A 32 19.66 5.45 -7.39
C GLY A 32 18.37 6.03 -6.73
N PRO A 33 17.47 6.68 -7.49
CA PRO A 33 16.22 7.25 -6.98
C PRO A 33 15.21 6.14 -6.63
N MET A 34 15.32 5.64 -5.40
CA MET A 34 14.53 4.52 -4.89
C MET A 34 13.02 4.82 -4.91
N GLY A 35 12.58 6.06 -4.67
CA GLY A 35 11.17 6.43 -4.64
C GLY A 35 10.49 6.28 -5.99
N VAL A 36 11.06 6.83 -7.06
CA VAL A 36 10.51 6.71 -8.43
C VAL A 36 10.40 5.25 -8.88
N LEU A 37 11.39 4.43 -8.57
CA LEU A 37 11.42 3.02 -8.97
C LEU A 37 10.47 2.16 -8.14
N PHE A 38 10.37 2.44 -6.84
CA PHE A 38 9.37 1.81 -5.98
C PHE A 38 7.96 2.20 -6.41
N SER A 39 7.74 3.45 -6.81
CA SER A 39 6.49 3.92 -7.42
C SER A 39 6.16 3.25 -8.75
N LEU A 40 7.16 3.02 -9.60
CA LEU A 40 6.98 2.31 -10.86
C LEU A 40 6.58 0.86 -10.60
N LEU A 41 7.20 0.20 -9.62
CA LEU A 41 6.81 -1.14 -9.19
C LEU A 41 5.40 -1.13 -8.60
N GLY A 42 5.06 -0.17 -7.74
CA GLY A 42 3.71 0.04 -7.20
C GLY A 42 2.64 0.21 -8.28
N SER A 43 2.99 0.92 -9.35
CA SER A 43 2.12 1.16 -10.51
C SER A 43 1.77 -0.11 -11.29
N THR A 44 2.53 -1.21 -11.14
CA THR A 44 2.15 -2.48 -11.77
C THR A 44 0.83 -3.03 -11.21
N THR A 45 0.50 -2.71 -9.95
CA THR A 45 -0.77 -3.14 -9.34
C THR A 45 -1.98 -2.42 -9.93
N THR A 46 -1.84 -1.13 -10.28
CA THR A 46 -2.92 -0.36 -10.93
C THR A 46 -3.11 -0.77 -12.38
N VAL A 47 -2.03 -1.11 -13.09
CA VAL A 47 -2.11 -1.68 -14.45
C VAL A 47 -2.85 -3.02 -14.44
N GLY A 48 -2.60 -3.87 -13.43
CA GLY A 48 -3.37 -5.10 -13.22
C GLY A 48 -4.86 -4.83 -12.99
N GLY A 49 -5.19 -3.82 -12.19
CA GLY A 49 -6.57 -3.38 -11.96
C GLY A 49 -7.27 -2.80 -13.21
N LEU A 50 -6.55 -2.04 -14.04
CA LEU A 50 -7.07 -1.54 -15.32
C LEU A 50 -7.47 -2.67 -16.27
N ALA A 51 -6.69 -3.76 -16.29
CA ALA A 51 -7.01 -4.92 -17.12
C ALA A 51 -8.39 -5.52 -16.76
N LEU A 52 -8.78 -5.49 -15.48
CA LEU A 52 -10.11 -5.93 -15.04
C LEU A 52 -11.22 -5.02 -15.54
N ALA A 53 -11.00 -3.70 -15.59
CA ALA A 53 -11.99 -2.76 -16.11
C ALA A 53 -12.28 -2.97 -17.60
N PHE A 54 -11.27 -3.33 -18.41
CA PHE A 54 -11.45 -3.64 -19.83
C PHE A 54 -12.14 -4.98 -20.10
N LEU A 55 -12.14 -5.87 -19.11
CA LEU A 55 -12.79 -7.18 -19.18
C LEU A 55 -14.16 -7.16 -18.48
N ALA A 56 -14.65 -5.98 -18.12
CA ALA A 56 -15.96 -5.79 -17.51
C ALA A 56 -17.07 -6.12 -18.53
N GLY A 57 -17.83 -7.18 -18.25
CA GLY A 57 -18.91 -7.67 -19.12
C GLY A 57 -18.66 -9.07 -19.69
N ASP A 58 -17.43 -9.57 -19.60
CA ASP A 58 -17.10 -10.95 -19.96
C ASP A 58 -17.45 -11.93 -18.83
N GLU A 59 -17.66 -13.20 -19.17
CA GLU A 59 -17.83 -14.24 -18.16
C GLU A 59 -16.59 -14.35 -17.27
N TRP A 60 -16.79 -14.31 -15.95
CA TRP A 60 -15.70 -14.31 -14.95
C TRP A 60 -14.72 -15.47 -15.12
N ARG A 61 -15.18 -16.63 -15.62
CA ARG A 61 -14.33 -17.79 -15.91
C ARG A 61 -13.37 -17.52 -17.06
N GLY A 62 -13.87 -17.00 -18.17
CA GLY A 62 -13.05 -16.65 -19.33
C GLY A 62 -12.06 -15.52 -19.02
N VAL A 63 -12.48 -14.55 -18.20
CA VAL A 63 -11.59 -13.49 -17.70
C VAL A 63 -10.46 -14.07 -16.86
N ALA A 64 -10.77 -14.93 -15.89
CA ALA A 64 -9.79 -15.57 -15.03
C ALA A 64 -8.80 -16.43 -15.83
N GLU A 65 -9.28 -17.17 -16.84
CA GLU A 65 -8.44 -17.95 -17.75
C GLU A 65 -7.49 -17.06 -18.55
N ARG A 66 -8.00 -15.99 -19.20
CA ARG A 66 -7.17 -15.07 -20.00
C ARG A 66 -6.09 -14.38 -19.16
N ILE A 67 -6.44 -13.91 -17.96
CA ILE A 67 -5.48 -13.29 -17.04
C ILE A 67 -4.46 -14.34 -16.60
N GLY A 68 -4.91 -15.54 -16.21
CA GLY A 68 -4.02 -16.64 -15.81
C GLY A 68 -3.00 -17.01 -16.89
N TYR A 69 -3.43 -17.18 -18.14
CA TYR A 69 -2.53 -17.46 -19.26
C TYR A 69 -1.55 -16.31 -19.51
N SER A 70 -2.03 -15.06 -19.46
CA SER A 70 -1.18 -13.88 -19.66
C SER A 70 -0.11 -13.77 -18.58
N SER A 71 -0.48 -13.95 -17.31
CA SER A 71 0.46 -13.99 -16.19
C SER A 71 1.45 -15.13 -16.29
N PHE A 72 1.03 -16.32 -16.76
CA PHE A 72 1.92 -17.45 -16.99
C PHE A 72 2.96 -17.18 -18.10
N ILE A 73 2.53 -16.60 -19.22
CA ILE A 73 3.44 -16.21 -20.31
C ILE A 73 4.43 -15.15 -19.84
N LEU A 74 3.97 -14.15 -19.09
CA LEU A 74 4.85 -13.14 -18.50
C LEU A 74 5.84 -13.76 -17.51
N ALA A 75 5.42 -14.69 -16.66
CA ALA A 75 6.30 -15.39 -15.74
C ALA A 75 7.39 -16.19 -16.48
N LEU A 76 7.02 -16.90 -17.56
CA LEU A 76 7.99 -17.59 -18.42
C LEU A 76 8.96 -16.61 -19.07
N PHE A 77 8.46 -15.49 -19.60
CA PHE A 77 9.30 -14.45 -20.19
C PHE A 77 10.27 -13.86 -19.15
N SER A 78 9.78 -13.50 -17.96
CA SER A 78 10.59 -13.03 -16.85
C SER A 78 11.67 -14.03 -16.46
N TRP A 79 11.36 -15.34 -16.46
CA TRP A 79 12.34 -16.40 -16.19
C TRP A 79 13.50 -16.42 -17.20
N PHE A 80 13.25 -16.11 -18.48
CA PHE A 80 14.31 -16.07 -19.49
C PHE A 80 15.08 -14.75 -19.51
N VAL A 81 14.47 -13.65 -19.06
CA VAL A 81 15.05 -12.31 -19.13
C VAL A 81 15.79 -11.93 -17.85
N LEU A 82 15.30 -12.38 -16.69
CA LEU A 82 15.96 -12.15 -15.41
C LEU A 82 17.16 -13.10 -15.30
N ASP A 83 18.34 -12.57 -15.61
CA ASP A 83 19.62 -13.23 -15.40
C ASP A 83 20.12 -12.92 -13.98
N ASP A 84 20.31 -13.96 -13.16
CA ASP A 84 20.83 -13.85 -11.79
C ASP A 84 22.35 -13.59 -11.87
N ARG A 85 22.73 -12.36 -12.24
CA ARG A 85 24.14 -12.00 -12.51
C ARG A 85 25.08 -12.08 -11.31
N GLU A 86 24.64 -12.48 -10.12
CA GLU A 86 25.49 -12.50 -8.90
C GLU A 86 25.30 -13.69 -7.95
N GLU A 87 24.93 -14.89 -8.42
CA GLU A 87 24.97 -16.09 -7.56
C GLU A 87 26.40 -16.52 -7.10
N ARG A 88 27.45 -15.74 -7.38
CA ARG A 88 28.85 -16.15 -7.13
C ARG A 88 29.72 -15.21 -6.30
N SER A 89 29.16 -14.27 -5.52
CA SER A 89 29.94 -13.62 -4.46
C SER A 89 29.32 -13.84 -3.08
N GLY A 90 29.72 -14.95 -2.47
CA GLY A 90 30.22 -14.94 -1.10
C GLY A 90 29.23 -14.62 0.04
N ASP A 91 28.83 -15.71 0.69
CA ASP A 91 29.00 -15.92 2.14
C ASP A 91 27.88 -15.49 3.09
N GLY A 92 27.54 -16.41 4.03
CA GLY A 92 26.91 -16.04 5.28
C GLY A 92 25.50 -16.55 5.62
N ARG A 93 24.89 -17.50 4.90
CA ARG A 93 23.59 -18.08 5.33
C ARG A 93 23.79 -19.19 6.36
N LYS A 94 24.21 -18.85 7.59
CA LYS A 94 24.17 -19.78 8.75
C LYS A 94 24.23 -19.04 10.09
N LYS A 95 23.21 -19.30 10.93
CA LYS A 95 22.91 -18.89 12.33
C LYS A 95 21.95 -17.70 12.46
N GLU A 96 20.63 -17.95 12.48
CA GLU A 96 19.64 -16.86 12.60
C GLU A 96 18.34 -17.23 13.34
N GLY A 97 18.31 -18.30 14.14
CA GLY A 97 17.08 -18.73 14.84
C GLY A 97 16.77 -17.98 16.14
N GLN A 98 17.80 -17.69 16.96
CA GLN A 98 17.64 -17.01 18.25
C GLN A 98 17.60 -15.48 18.12
N ASP A 99 18.36 -14.91 17.18
CA ASP A 99 18.39 -13.47 16.90
C ASP A 99 17.10 -12.94 16.26
N LEU A 100 16.35 -13.80 15.57
CA LEU A 100 15.09 -13.39 14.92
C LEU A 100 13.98 -13.15 15.94
N VAL A 101 13.92 -13.97 17.00
CA VAL A 101 12.89 -13.84 18.05
C VAL A 101 13.14 -12.62 18.93
N SER A 102 14.40 -12.35 19.28
CA SER A 102 14.77 -11.13 20.00
C SER A 102 14.54 -9.87 19.15
N SER A 103 14.88 -9.93 17.86
CA SER A 103 14.62 -8.84 16.91
C SER A 103 13.12 -8.58 16.73
N LEU A 104 12.30 -9.62 16.54
CA LEU A 104 10.85 -9.48 16.43
C LEU A 104 10.24 -8.89 17.70
N LYS A 105 10.72 -9.29 18.88
CA LYS A 105 10.24 -8.74 20.15
C LYS A 105 10.57 -7.24 20.28
N SER A 106 11.76 -6.81 19.87
CA SER A 106 12.13 -5.39 19.82
C SER A 106 11.25 -4.62 18.83
N ILE A 107 11.08 -5.13 17.61
CA ILE A 107 10.28 -4.49 16.56
C ILE A 107 8.81 -4.36 16.98
N ILE A 108 8.21 -5.43 17.54
CA ILE A 108 6.82 -5.41 18.02
C ILE A 108 6.65 -4.47 19.22
N GLY A 109 7.69 -4.32 20.05
CA GLY A 109 7.70 -3.37 21.16
C GLY A 109 7.76 -1.91 20.72
N SER A 110 8.19 -1.64 19.48
CA SER A 110 8.35 -0.28 18.97
C SER A 110 7.00 0.38 18.68
N GLY A 111 6.73 1.50 19.37
CA GLY A 111 5.54 2.30 19.12
C GLY A 111 5.47 2.90 17.71
N ALA A 112 6.62 3.08 17.04
CA ALA A 112 6.67 3.61 15.68
C ALA A 112 6.10 2.62 14.64
N VAL A 113 6.39 1.33 14.84
CA VAL A 113 5.86 0.23 14.01
C VAL A 113 4.34 0.20 14.07
N TRP A 114 3.74 0.35 15.25
CA TRP A 114 2.30 0.39 15.41
C TRP A 114 1.66 1.63 14.78
N ARG A 115 2.26 2.82 14.96
CA ARG A 115 1.76 4.06 14.34
C ARG A 115 1.74 3.95 12.81
N LEU A 116 2.83 3.48 12.20
CA LEU A 116 2.88 3.28 10.76
C LEU A 116 1.89 2.20 10.31
N SER A 117 1.82 1.07 11.03
CA SER A 117 0.92 -0.03 10.69
C SER A 117 -0.55 0.38 10.74
N ILE A 118 -0.94 1.26 11.67
CA ILE A 118 -2.31 1.81 11.73
C ILE A 118 -2.60 2.69 10.52
N LEU A 119 -1.72 3.64 10.19
CA LEU A 119 -1.90 4.51 9.03
C LEU A 119 -1.95 3.70 7.72
N TYR A 120 -1.02 2.76 7.57
CA TYR A 120 -0.98 1.88 6.41
C TYR A 120 -2.21 0.95 6.37
N GLY A 121 -2.63 0.42 7.51
CA GLY A 121 -3.85 -0.39 7.61
C GLY A 121 -5.11 0.37 7.20
N LEU A 122 -5.24 1.65 7.55
CA LEU A 122 -6.34 2.51 7.09
C LEU A 122 -6.31 2.70 5.57
N ALA A 123 -5.11 2.84 4.98
CA ALA A 123 -4.94 2.91 3.54
C ALA A 123 -5.34 1.60 2.84
N MET A 124 -4.91 0.46 3.36
CA MET A 124 -5.29 -0.87 2.85
C MET A 124 -6.78 -1.16 3.01
N MET A 125 -7.39 -0.75 4.13
CA MET A 125 -8.83 -0.84 4.35
C MET A 125 -9.59 -0.02 3.29
N THR A 126 -9.19 1.24 3.08
CA THR A 126 -9.86 2.14 2.14
C THR A 126 -9.71 1.66 0.70
N ARG A 127 -8.53 1.17 0.32
CA ARG A 127 -8.30 0.51 -0.97
C ARG A 127 -9.23 -0.68 -1.17
N SER A 128 -9.28 -1.57 -0.18
CA SER A 128 -10.10 -2.78 -0.26
C SER A 128 -11.59 -2.44 -0.35
N ILE A 129 -12.02 -1.38 0.35
CA ILE A 129 -13.38 -0.84 0.22
C ILE A 129 -13.62 -0.30 -1.18
N ALA A 130 -12.66 0.44 -1.72
CA ALA A 130 -12.76 1.02 -3.04
C ALA A 130 -12.88 -0.03 -4.15
N GLU A 131 -12.04 -1.07 -4.11
CA GLU A 131 -12.02 -2.14 -5.10
C GLU A 131 -13.22 -3.10 -4.98
N THR A 132 -13.71 -3.35 -3.75
CA THR A 132 -14.75 -4.35 -3.52
C THR A 132 -16.16 -3.77 -3.55
N TRP A 133 -16.38 -2.64 -2.87
CA TRP A 133 -17.72 -2.14 -2.58
C TRP A 133 -18.17 -1.01 -3.51
N LEU A 134 -17.28 -0.12 -3.97
CA LEU A 134 -17.68 0.97 -4.86
C LEU A 134 -18.27 0.46 -6.18
N PRO A 135 -17.71 -0.58 -6.84
CA PRO A 135 -18.32 -1.15 -8.04
C PRO A 135 -19.73 -1.71 -7.79
N MET A 136 -20.04 -2.14 -6.56
CA MET A 136 -21.36 -2.65 -6.19
C MET A 136 -22.40 -1.55 -5.93
N PHE A 137 -21.96 -0.31 -5.71
CA PHE A 137 -22.85 0.82 -5.42
C PHE A 137 -23.30 1.59 -6.67
N THR A 138 -22.74 1.26 -7.83
CA THR A 138 -23.07 1.90 -9.13
C THR A 138 -23.53 0.87 -10.15
N HIS A 139 -24.32 1.32 -11.13
CA HIS A 139 -24.61 0.55 -12.34
C HIS A 139 -23.44 0.57 -13.35
N ASP A 140 -22.55 1.56 -13.24
CA ASP A 140 -21.39 1.72 -14.12
C ASP A 140 -20.07 1.42 -13.37
N ALA A 141 -19.96 0.16 -12.95
CA ALA A 141 -18.81 -0.36 -12.20
C ALA A 141 -17.49 -0.22 -12.97
N ALA A 142 -17.53 -0.42 -14.29
CA ALA A 142 -16.36 -0.38 -15.16
C ALA A 142 -15.74 1.02 -15.18
N THR A 143 -16.56 2.06 -15.30
CA THR A 143 -16.10 3.45 -15.30
C THR A 143 -15.48 3.85 -13.97
N VAL A 144 -16.14 3.52 -12.84
CA VAL A 144 -15.60 3.82 -11.50
C VAL A 144 -14.26 3.12 -11.30
N GLN A 145 -14.15 1.83 -11.64
CA GLN A 145 -12.90 1.08 -11.53
C GLN A 145 -11.82 1.68 -12.44
N PHE A 146 -12.15 2.01 -13.70
CA PHE A 146 -11.21 2.58 -14.64
C PHE A 146 -10.60 3.89 -14.13
N TYR A 147 -11.45 4.85 -13.73
CA TYR A 147 -10.97 6.13 -13.22
C TYR A 147 -10.23 5.98 -11.89
N PHE A 148 -10.66 5.08 -11.01
CA PHE A 148 -9.95 4.77 -9.77
C PHE A 148 -8.53 4.27 -10.04
N GLU A 149 -8.35 3.34 -10.98
CA GLU A 149 -7.02 2.79 -11.27
C GLU A 149 -6.11 3.77 -12.04
N ILE A 150 -6.67 4.58 -12.95
CA ILE A 150 -5.92 5.69 -13.59
C ILE A 150 -5.47 6.70 -12.53
N GLY A 151 -6.37 7.07 -11.62
CA GLY A 151 -6.05 7.89 -10.47
C GLY A 151 -4.92 7.28 -9.65
N GLY A 152 -5.03 5.98 -9.37
CA GLY A 152 -4.02 5.21 -8.66
C GLY A 152 -2.64 5.27 -9.31
N LEU A 153 -2.57 5.07 -10.63
CA LEU A 153 -1.33 5.18 -11.40
C LEU A 153 -0.68 6.56 -11.23
N ILE A 154 -1.48 7.63 -11.38
CA ILE A 154 -1.01 9.02 -11.21
C ILE A 154 -0.52 9.25 -9.78
N GLY A 155 -1.29 8.81 -8.78
CA GLY A 155 -0.96 8.96 -7.36
C GLY A 155 0.30 8.20 -6.94
N SER A 156 0.47 6.96 -7.41
CA SER A 156 1.69 6.17 -7.18
C SER A 156 2.92 6.85 -7.76
N LEU A 157 2.88 7.32 -9.02
CA LEU A 157 4.02 8.00 -9.63
C LEU A 157 4.33 9.34 -8.97
N ALA A 158 3.30 10.16 -8.73
CA ALA A 158 3.46 11.47 -8.12
C ALA A 158 4.00 11.38 -6.68
N SER A 159 3.55 10.41 -5.90
CA SER A 159 4.04 10.21 -4.53
C SER A 159 5.50 9.78 -4.48
N GLY A 160 5.99 8.97 -5.43
CA GLY A 160 7.42 8.62 -5.51
C GLY A 160 8.28 9.84 -5.78
N ALA A 161 7.90 10.64 -6.77
CA ALA A 161 8.59 11.89 -7.07
C ALA A 161 8.55 12.88 -5.88
N ALA A 162 7.40 12.97 -5.19
CA ALA A 162 7.25 13.82 -4.01
C ALA A 162 8.10 13.36 -2.83
N VAL A 163 8.24 12.04 -2.62
CA VAL A 163 9.11 11.51 -1.55
C VAL A 163 10.58 11.66 -1.93
N ASP A 164 10.98 11.42 -3.17
CA ASP A 164 12.37 11.67 -3.59
C ASP A 164 12.74 13.16 -3.47
N ALA A 165 11.81 14.05 -3.83
CA ALA A 165 11.96 15.49 -3.59
C ALA A 165 12.07 15.80 -2.08
N ALA A 166 11.20 15.23 -1.25
CA ALA A 166 11.28 15.39 0.20
C ALA A 166 12.56 14.79 0.80
N ALA A 167 13.07 13.69 0.26
CA ALA A 167 14.30 13.01 0.67
C ALA A 167 15.55 13.82 0.29
N SER A 168 15.56 14.48 -0.87
CA SER A 168 16.63 15.43 -1.22
C SER A 168 16.67 16.66 -0.29
N VAL A 169 15.52 17.07 0.23
CA VAL A 169 15.41 18.10 1.28
C VAL A 169 15.75 17.52 2.67
N ALA A 170 15.62 16.20 2.86
CA ALA A 170 15.87 15.47 4.10
C ALA A 170 17.31 15.46 4.60
N ALA A 171 18.27 15.74 3.71
CA ALA A 171 19.64 16.02 4.12
C ALA A 171 19.76 17.23 5.08
N MET A 172 18.67 18.01 5.29
CA MET A 172 18.59 19.12 6.26
C MET A 172 17.53 18.93 7.38
N GLY A 173 16.99 17.72 7.61
CA GLY A 173 16.14 17.39 8.78
C GLY A 173 14.65 17.12 8.49
N ALA A 174 14.32 16.11 7.67
CA ALA A 174 12.96 15.87 7.14
C ALA A 174 12.11 14.76 7.77
N GLU A 175 12.43 14.25 8.95
CA GLU A 175 11.54 13.30 9.62
C GLU A 175 10.09 13.84 9.83
N PRO A 176 9.89 15.14 10.18
CA PRO A 176 8.55 15.72 10.27
C PRO A 176 7.84 15.82 8.91
N ALA A 177 8.57 16.02 7.82
CA ALA A 177 8.00 16.27 6.50
C ALA A 177 7.40 14.99 5.89
N ALA A 178 8.10 13.85 5.99
CA ALA A 178 7.59 12.56 5.53
C ALA A 178 6.34 12.14 6.31
N ARG A 179 6.33 12.38 7.63
CA ARG A 179 5.17 12.14 8.48
C ARG A 179 3.98 13.02 8.12
N HIS A 180 4.20 14.33 7.92
CA HIS A 180 3.13 15.23 7.51
C HIS A 180 2.59 14.85 6.14
N LEU A 181 3.45 14.46 5.19
CA LEU A 181 3.02 13.99 3.88
C LEU A 181 2.18 12.71 3.97
N LEU A 182 2.58 11.75 4.81
CA LEU A 182 1.79 10.53 5.04
C LEU A 182 0.43 10.82 5.70
N CYS A 183 0.42 11.62 6.77
CA CYS A 183 -0.83 11.96 7.47
C CYS A 183 -1.78 12.78 6.58
N THR A 184 -1.26 13.72 5.79
CA THR A 184 -2.08 14.54 4.88
C THR A 184 -2.66 13.71 3.74
N THR A 185 -1.87 12.86 3.09
CA THR A 185 -2.34 11.98 2.01
C THR A 185 -3.34 10.94 2.52
N THR A 186 -3.09 10.34 3.67
CA THR A 186 -4.04 9.39 4.30
C THR A 186 -5.35 10.08 4.71
N SER A 187 -5.29 11.33 5.22
CA SER A 187 -6.49 12.10 5.55
C SER A 187 -7.28 12.47 4.29
N ALA A 188 -6.60 12.92 3.23
CA ALA A 188 -7.23 13.23 1.95
C ALA A 188 -7.91 11.99 1.34
N MET A 189 -7.25 10.83 1.40
CA MET A 189 -7.79 9.55 0.96
C MET A 189 -9.12 9.22 1.67
N LEU A 190 -9.15 9.29 2.99
CA LEU A 190 -10.35 8.97 3.78
C LEU A 190 -11.50 9.95 3.50
N ILE A 191 -11.20 11.24 3.37
CA ILE A 191 -12.19 12.27 3.07
C ILE A 191 -12.77 12.07 1.67
N VAL A 192 -11.92 12.02 0.63
CA VAL A 192 -12.36 11.90 -0.76
C VAL A 192 -13.14 10.61 -1.00
N THR A 193 -12.71 9.49 -0.40
CA THR A 193 -13.42 8.22 -0.53
C THR A 193 -14.76 8.24 0.20
N SER A 194 -14.85 8.88 1.37
CA SER A 194 -16.14 9.13 2.04
C SER A 194 -17.10 9.93 1.15
N TRP A 195 -16.61 10.98 0.51
CA TRP A 195 -17.41 11.78 -0.43
C TRP A 195 -17.84 10.98 -1.65
N LEU A 196 -16.96 10.13 -2.20
CA LEU A 196 -17.31 9.25 -3.31
C LEU A 196 -18.42 8.26 -2.94
N VAL A 197 -18.34 7.65 -1.75
CA VAL A 197 -19.40 6.75 -1.21
C VAL A 197 -20.74 7.47 -1.10
N LEU A 198 -20.74 8.74 -0.66
CA LEU A 198 -21.96 9.55 -0.59
C LEU A 198 -22.44 9.99 -1.98
N ALA A 199 -21.55 10.35 -2.89
CA ALA A 199 -21.89 10.81 -4.24
C ALA A 199 -22.52 9.68 -5.08
N LEU A 200 -22.08 8.44 -4.89
CA LEU A 200 -22.70 7.24 -5.47
C LEU A 200 -24.17 7.04 -5.06
N ALA A 201 -24.68 7.86 -4.12
CA ALA A 201 -26.04 7.75 -3.64
C ALA A 201 -27.11 8.38 -4.55
N ASP A 202 -26.77 9.40 -5.34
CA ASP A 202 -27.74 10.32 -5.91
C ASP A 202 -27.60 10.54 -7.43
N THR A 203 -28.66 10.19 -8.17
CA THR A 203 -29.13 10.78 -9.45
C THR A 203 -28.42 10.51 -10.79
N GLU A 204 -29.23 10.12 -11.79
CA GLU A 204 -28.89 9.86 -13.19
C GLU A 204 -28.73 11.13 -14.05
N THR A 205 -27.93 12.11 -13.61
CA THR A 205 -27.67 13.32 -14.42
C THR A 205 -26.28 13.30 -15.06
N PRO A 206 -26.09 13.85 -16.27
CA PRO A 206 -24.77 13.88 -16.93
C PRO A 206 -23.71 14.70 -16.17
N ALA A 207 -24.12 15.68 -15.35
CA ALA A 207 -23.21 16.39 -14.44
C ALA A 207 -22.69 15.49 -13.32
N HIS A 208 -23.47 14.48 -12.92
CA HIS A 208 -23.08 13.49 -11.92
C HIS A 208 -21.97 12.56 -12.42
N PHE A 209 -22.01 12.17 -13.70
CA PHE A 209 -20.94 11.36 -14.31
C PHE A 209 -19.55 11.99 -14.18
N LEU A 210 -19.44 13.29 -14.50
CA LEU A 210 -18.15 14.00 -14.39
C LEU A 210 -17.70 14.12 -12.92
N SER A 211 -18.64 14.32 -12.00
CA SER A 211 -18.35 14.32 -10.57
C SER A 211 -17.90 12.94 -10.07
N LEU A 212 -18.50 11.86 -10.57
CA LEU A 212 -18.17 10.50 -10.18
C LEU A 212 -16.80 10.07 -10.71
N ALA A 213 -16.51 10.37 -11.98
CA ALA A 213 -15.22 10.11 -12.60
C ALA A 213 -14.08 10.86 -11.88
N SER A 214 -14.30 12.16 -11.57
CA SER A 214 -13.30 12.96 -10.86
C SER A 214 -13.11 12.52 -9.41
N LEU A 215 -14.18 12.16 -8.69
CA LEU A 215 -14.08 11.60 -7.33
C LEU A 215 -13.41 10.22 -7.31
N SER A 216 -13.68 9.37 -8.30
CA SER A 216 -13.03 8.06 -8.44
C SER A 216 -11.55 8.21 -8.72
N LEU A 217 -11.19 9.10 -9.65
CA LEU A 217 -9.79 9.42 -9.97
C LEU A 217 -9.04 10.00 -8.77
N THR A 218 -9.64 10.97 -8.06
CA THR A 218 -8.99 11.58 -6.89
C THR A 218 -8.91 10.62 -5.71
N SER A 219 -9.92 9.77 -5.49
CA SER A 219 -9.87 8.69 -4.49
C SER A 219 -8.74 7.71 -4.81
N GLY A 220 -8.67 7.21 -6.04
CA GLY A 220 -7.59 6.33 -6.49
C GLY A 220 -6.22 6.95 -6.29
N ALA A 221 -6.03 8.20 -6.71
CA ALA A 221 -4.77 8.92 -6.55
C ALA A 221 -4.36 9.03 -5.08
N ALA A 222 -5.29 9.38 -4.19
CA ALA A 222 -5.01 9.54 -2.76
C ALA A 222 -4.74 8.19 -2.07
N VAL A 223 -5.51 7.14 -2.39
CA VAL A 223 -5.33 5.78 -1.86
C VAL A 223 -3.93 5.27 -2.20
N TYR A 224 -3.59 5.23 -3.48
CA TYR A 224 -2.32 4.65 -3.92
C TYR A 224 -1.11 5.50 -3.53
N ALA A 225 -1.26 6.84 -3.47
CA ALA A 225 -0.23 7.71 -2.92
C ALA A 225 0.07 7.39 -1.44
N SER A 226 -0.97 7.23 -0.61
CA SER A 226 -0.81 6.94 0.82
C SER A 226 -0.14 5.58 1.06
N ILE A 227 -0.51 4.54 0.31
CA ILE A 227 0.10 3.21 0.36
C ILE A 227 1.58 3.28 -0.01
N ASN A 228 1.89 4.01 -1.09
CA ASN A 228 3.25 4.13 -1.59
C ASN A 228 4.16 4.85 -0.57
N ILE A 229 3.69 5.96 0.00
CA ILE A 229 4.41 6.70 1.04
C ILE A 229 4.59 5.84 2.30
N ALA A 230 3.57 5.07 2.70
CA ALA A 230 3.65 4.19 3.86
C ALA A 230 4.69 3.07 3.68
N CYS A 231 4.74 2.46 2.49
CA CYS A 231 5.75 1.45 2.16
C CYS A 231 7.17 2.03 2.20
N LEU A 232 7.36 3.21 1.62
CA LEU A 232 8.66 3.88 1.60
C LEU A 232 9.10 4.31 3.00
N ALA A 233 8.18 4.87 3.79
CA ALA A 233 8.41 5.14 5.20
C ALA A 233 8.87 3.88 5.94
N CYS A 234 8.21 2.74 5.70
CA CYS A 234 8.60 1.46 6.31
C CYS A 234 10.02 1.03 5.93
N ALA A 235 10.41 1.18 4.67
CA ALA A 235 11.75 0.84 4.20
C ALA A 235 12.83 1.71 4.89
N THR A 236 12.50 2.97 5.18
CA THR A 236 13.41 3.94 5.83
C THR A 236 13.44 3.87 7.36
N MET A 237 12.46 3.24 8.01
CA MET A 237 12.33 3.20 9.48
C MET A 237 13.41 2.36 10.20
N ALA A 238 14.12 1.49 9.49
CA ALA A 238 15.17 0.66 10.05
C ALA A 238 16.42 0.72 9.16
N PRO A 239 17.24 1.78 9.26
CA PRO A 239 18.48 1.94 8.49
C PRO A 239 19.55 0.97 9.00
N GLY A 240 19.47 -0.29 8.56
CA GLY A 240 20.40 -1.35 8.94
C GLY A 240 19.92 -2.68 8.36
N GLY A 241 20.58 -3.15 7.31
CA GLY A 241 20.10 -4.19 6.39
C GLY A 241 19.64 -5.53 6.99
N ARG A 242 19.82 -5.79 8.28
CA ARG A 242 19.38 -7.01 8.97
C ARG A 242 17.97 -6.96 9.54
N SER A 243 17.46 -5.77 9.91
CA SER A 243 16.13 -5.60 10.55
C SER A 243 15.08 -4.94 9.63
N SER A 244 15.50 -4.24 8.58
CA SER A 244 14.61 -3.53 7.65
C SER A 244 13.61 -4.46 6.94
N GLY A 245 14.08 -5.61 6.45
CA GLY A 245 13.21 -6.59 5.79
C GLY A 245 12.14 -7.16 6.73
N THR A 246 12.54 -7.54 7.96
CA THR A 246 11.61 -8.08 8.98
C THR A 246 10.61 -7.04 9.44
N THR A 247 11.05 -5.79 9.65
CA THR A 247 10.17 -4.67 10.01
C THR A 247 9.16 -4.39 8.89
N THR A 248 9.61 -4.37 7.63
CA THR A 248 8.75 -4.16 6.47
C THR A 248 7.73 -5.28 6.27
N ALA A 249 8.15 -6.53 6.45
CA ALA A 249 7.26 -7.68 6.41
C ALA A 249 6.20 -7.60 7.51
N LEU A 250 6.60 -7.26 8.75
CA LEU A 250 5.68 -7.16 9.88
C LEU A 250 4.67 -6.02 9.71
N VAL A 251 5.13 -4.81 9.35
CA VAL A 251 4.25 -3.65 9.13
C VAL A 251 3.26 -3.93 8.00
N SER A 252 3.72 -4.52 6.89
CA SER A 252 2.85 -4.90 5.78
C SER A 252 1.81 -5.94 6.21
N PHE A 253 2.23 -6.95 6.99
CA PHE A 253 1.33 -7.95 7.55
C PHE A 253 0.26 -7.32 8.46
N LEU A 254 0.65 -6.41 9.36
CA LEU A 254 -0.29 -5.70 10.23
C LEU A 254 -1.23 -4.80 9.43
N ALA A 255 -0.75 -4.15 8.37
CA ALA A 255 -1.59 -3.33 7.50
C ALA A 255 -2.69 -4.14 6.80
N GLN A 256 -2.44 -5.42 6.47
CA GLN A 256 -3.47 -6.29 5.87
C GLN A 256 -4.68 -6.54 6.78
N ILE A 257 -4.57 -6.29 8.10
CA ILE A 257 -5.73 -6.32 9.00
C ILE A 257 -6.80 -5.32 8.53
N GLY A 258 -6.40 -4.19 7.97
CA GLY A 258 -7.31 -3.22 7.36
C GLY A 258 -8.13 -3.82 6.22
N SER A 259 -7.52 -4.61 5.34
CA SER A 259 -8.22 -5.32 4.26
C SER A 259 -9.21 -6.36 4.80
N ILE A 260 -8.89 -7.03 5.91
CA ILE A 260 -9.81 -7.97 6.56
C ILE A 260 -11.04 -7.21 7.10
N VAL A 261 -10.82 -6.03 7.70
CA VAL A 261 -11.90 -5.17 8.20
C VAL A 261 -12.80 -4.67 7.07
N ALA A 262 -12.21 -4.38 5.90
CA ALA A 262 -12.95 -4.02 4.70
C ALA A 262 -13.82 -5.16 4.13
N GLY A 263 -13.57 -6.41 4.52
CA GLY A 263 -14.35 -7.57 4.11
C GLY A 263 -15.61 -7.76 4.97
N SER A 264 -15.57 -8.72 5.90
CA SER A 264 -16.77 -9.14 6.64
C SER A 264 -17.35 -8.08 7.59
N PRO A 265 -16.56 -7.25 8.31
CA PRO A 265 -17.14 -6.20 9.15
C PRO A 265 -17.87 -5.12 8.34
N VAL A 266 -17.31 -4.69 7.21
CA VAL A 266 -18.01 -3.74 6.32
C VAL A 266 -19.24 -4.38 5.68
N ALA A 267 -19.18 -5.65 5.28
CA ALA A 267 -20.36 -6.37 4.78
C ALA A 267 -21.51 -6.35 5.81
N TRP A 268 -21.20 -6.61 7.07
CA TRP A 268 -22.17 -6.55 8.17
C TRP A 268 -22.70 -5.12 8.40
N LEU A 269 -21.83 -4.11 8.35
CA LEU A 269 -22.24 -2.70 8.45
C LEU A 269 -23.20 -2.30 7.33
N LEU A 270 -22.92 -2.70 6.09
CA LEU A 270 -23.76 -2.42 4.94
C LEU A 270 -25.13 -3.10 5.04
N GLN A 271 -25.18 -4.31 5.58
CA GLN A 271 -26.45 -5.03 5.79
C GLN A 271 -27.32 -4.40 6.88
N THR A 272 -26.71 -3.84 7.92
CA THR A 272 -27.44 -3.34 9.11
C THR A 272 -27.79 -1.86 9.03
N ALA A 273 -26.84 -1.02 8.63
CA ALA A 273 -26.96 0.44 8.65
C ALA A 273 -27.01 1.06 7.24
N GLY A 274 -26.83 0.24 6.20
CA GLY A 274 -26.84 0.67 4.81
C GLY A 274 -25.58 1.41 4.38
N ARG A 275 -25.51 1.74 3.08
CA ARG A 275 -24.33 2.39 2.45
C ARG A 275 -23.93 3.71 3.10
N ALA A 276 -24.90 4.51 3.57
CA ALA A 276 -24.65 5.83 4.13
C ALA A 276 -23.84 5.77 5.43
N ALA A 277 -23.82 4.62 6.13
CA ALA A 277 -23.02 4.41 7.33
C ALA A 277 -21.53 4.22 7.06
N LEU A 278 -21.13 3.92 5.82
CA LEU A 278 -19.73 3.71 5.44
C LEU A 278 -18.93 5.02 5.41
N ALA A 279 -19.54 6.12 4.97
CA ALA A 279 -18.90 7.44 4.94
C ALA A 279 -18.51 7.98 6.34
N PRO A 280 -19.38 7.97 7.37
CA PRO A 280 -18.98 8.34 8.73
C PRO A 280 -17.98 7.35 9.32
N ALA A 281 -18.05 6.06 9.00
CA ALA A 281 -17.06 5.07 9.45
C ALA A 281 -15.65 5.38 8.91
N LEU A 282 -15.53 5.74 7.62
CA LEU A 282 -14.28 6.20 7.02
C LEU A 282 -13.82 7.54 7.61
N SER A 283 -14.76 8.46 7.90
CA SER A 283 -14.47 9.76 8.51
C SER A 283 -13.92 9.65 9.94
N ILE A 284 -14.33 8.64 10.71
CA ILE A 284 -13.72 8.33 12.03
C ILE A 284 -12.23 7.99 11.87
N GLY A 285 -11.84 7.37 10.76
CA GLY A 285 -10.43 7.14 10.43
C GLY A 285 -9.61 8.43 10.37
N VAL A 286 -10.20 9.56 9.97
CA VAL A 286 -9.51 10.87 9.93
C VAL A 286 -9.13 11.31 11.35
N VAL A 287 -9.99 11.04 12.33
CA VAL A 287 -9.70 11.32 13.74
C VAL A 287 -8.54 10.46 14.24
N ALA A 288 -8.49 9.19 13.82
CA ALA A 288 -7.36 8.32 14.15
C ALA A 288 -6.03 8.83 13.54
N VAL A 289 -6.05 9.30 12.29
CA VAL A 289 -4.89 9.94 11.64
C VAL A 289 -4.47 11.21 12.38
N ALA A 290 -5.43 12.06 12.77
CA ALA A 290 -5.16 13.26 13.54
C ALA A 290 -4.52 12.94 14.90
N GLY A 291 -4.97 11.87 15.57
CA GLY A 291 -4.35 11.38 16.81
C GLY A 291 -2.90 10.95 16.63
N VAL A 292 -2.58 10.25 15.54
CA VAL A 292 -1.20 9.85 15.22
C VAL A 292 -0.33 11.06 14.87
N ALA A 293 -0.87 12.03 14.12
CA ALA A 293 -0.17 13.27 13.80
C ALA A 293 0.12 14.12 15.07
N TRP A 294 -0.81 14.14 16.02
CA TRP A 294 -0.69 14.94 17.25
C TRP A 294 0.29 14.36 18.27
N ALA A 295 0.54 13.04 18.24
CA ALA A 295 1.47 12.39 19.16
C ALA A 295 2.93 12.90 19.06
N ASN A 296 3.27 13.67 18.02
CA ASN A 296 4.57 14.32 17.75
C ASN A 296 5.82 13.45 17.95
N LYS A 297 5.69 12.12 17.95
CA LYS A 297 6.83 11.20 18.05
C LYS A 297 7.40 10.88 16.66
N PRO A 298 8.74 10.72 16.56
CA PRO A 298 9.39 10.24 15.34
C PRO A 298 8.87 8.86 14.90
N PHE A 299 9.09 8.53 13.63
CA PHE A 299 8.86 7.17 13.10
C PHE A 299 10.11 6.30 13.22
N LEU A 300 11.24 6.86 13.67
CA LEU A 300 12.41 6.08 14.02
C LEU A 300 12.15 5.15 15.22
N MET A 301 12.80 3.99 15.20
CA MET A 301 12.78 3.07 16.33
C MET A 301 13.68 3.58 17.46
N GLU A 302 13.19 3.56 18.70
CA GLU A 302 13.86 4.12 19.89
C GLU A 302 15.27 3.54 20.15
N GLU A 303 15.55 2.30 19.72
CA GLU A 303 16.89 1.70 19.82
C GLU A 303 17.93 2.41 18.93
N TRP A 304 17.51 2.96 17.79
CA TRP A 304 18.38 3.63 16.82
C TRP A 304 18.48 5.13 17.07
N GLU A 305 17.42 5.74 17.61
CA GLU A 305 17.43 7.12 18.10
C GLU A 305 18.50 7.29 19.19
N ASN A 306 18.65 6.33 20.11
CA ASN A 306 19.71 6.32 21.12
C ASN A 306 21.12 6.11 20.54
N GLU A 307 21.25 5.37 19.43
CA GLU A 307 22.53 5.09 18.78
C GLU A 307 23.02 6.30 17.95
N GLU A 308 22.10 7.00 17.27
CA GLU A 308 22.40 8.27 16.58
C GLU A 308 22.68 9.41 17.57
N ASP A 309 21.93 9.49 18.67
CA ASP A 309 22.20 10.46 19.75
C ASP A 309 23.57 10.23 20.41
N MET A 310 24.03 8.99 20.51
CA MET A 310 25.40 8.69 20.96
C MET A 310 26.44 9.12 19.92
N LYS A 311 26.24 8.81 18.64
CA LYS A 311 27.16 9.19 17.55
C LYS A 311 27.25 10.71 17.34
N MET A 312 26.16 11.44 17.62
CA MET A 312 26.15 12.91 17.56
C MET A 312 26.79 13.58 18.78
N LYS A 313 26.80 12.92 19.95
CA LYS A 313 27.50 13.41 21.15
C LYS A 313 29.01 13.15 21.12
N GLU A 314 29.48 12.27 20.25
CA GLU A 314 30.91 11.97 20.04
C GLU A 314 31.59 12.83 18.97
N LYS A 315 30.85 13.72 18.29
CA LYS A 315 31.39 14.75 17.38
C LYS A 315 31.38 16.13 18.01
#